data_AF-A0A1Q3WF85-F1
#
_entry.id   AF-A0A1Q3WF85-F1
#
_cell.length_a   1.000
_cell.length_b   1.000
_cell.length_c   1.000
_cell.angle_alpha   90.00
_cell.angle_beta   90.00
_cell.angle_gamma   90.00
#
_symmetry.space_group_name_H-M   'P 1'
#
loop_
_entity.id
_entity.type
_entity.pdbx_description
1 polymer ?
#
loop_
_entity_poly.entity_id
_entity_poly.type
_entity_poly.pdbx_seq_one_letter_code
_entity_poly.pdbx_strand_id
1 'polypeptide(L)'
;MQNEEQQSLKHDFTFGGGPSNSYYFANGLGILYEVMFKPSGYLFPNDPAFNNDVYEFVIRIEENIVGINPPPDPLLPPTIAAIFRNFFKREGAVIVYICDSADGRQAVRFRKFNSWYSYFESKGSPLMKIDLEFDDNGHPVYTSLLLLANHPLFPQIIAAYQKLVLWADNDTK
;
A
#
# COMPACT_ATOMS: atom_id res chain seq x y z
N MET A 1 -2.41 39.96 -2.96
CA MET A 1 -3.73 39.30 -3.09
C MET A 1 -3.77 38.78 -4.51
N GLN A 2 -3.57 37.50 -4.83
CA GLN A 2 -4.19 36.32 -4.26
C GLN A 2 -3.12 35.25 -4.01
N ASN A 3 -2.96 34.84 -2.75
CA ASN A 3 -2.49 33.49 -2.48
C ASN A 3 -3.69 32.61 -2.79
N GLU A 4 -3.69 31.97 -3.96
CA GLU A 4 -4.56 30.83 -4.17
C GLU A 4 -4.17 29.81 -3.10
N GLU A 5 -5.03 29.68 -2.09
CA GLU A 5 -5.06 28.52 -1.23
C GLU A 5 -5.08 27.31 -2.16
N GLN A 6 -3.94 26.65 -2.29
CA GLN A 6 -3.87 25.33 -2.89
C GLN A 6 -4.55 24.38 -1.91
N GLN A 7 -5.88 24.44 -1.91
CA GLN A 7 -6.76 23.67 -1.06
C GLN A 7 -6.37 22.21 -1.27
N SER A 8 -5.95 21.58 -0.19
CA SER A 8 -5.49 20.19 -0.14
C SER A 8 -6.52 19.28 -0.84
N LEU A 9 -6.25 18.86 -2.08
CA LEU A 9 -7.12 18.02 -2.93
C LEU A 9 -7.18 16.56 -2.43
N LYS A 10 -7.53 16.33 -1.17
CA LYS A 10 -7.70 14.98 -0.58
C LYS A 10 -8.91 14.98 0.34
N HIS A 11 -9.40 13.80 0.65
CA HIS A 11 -10.34 13.62 1.76
C HIS A 11 -9.63 13.83 3.10
N ASP A 12 -10.39 14.31 4.07
CA ASP A 12 -9.95 14.27 5.46
C ASP A 12 -9.97 12.82 5.95
N PHE A 13 -8.93 12.46 6.69
CA PHE A 13 -8.75 11.13 7.21
C PHE A 13 -8.33 11.20 8.68
N THR A 14 -8.69 10.17 9.43
CA THR A 14 -8.33 10.02 10.84
C THR A 14 -7.49 8.77 11.02
N PHE A 15 -6.52 8.82 11.94
CA PHE A 15 -5.81 7.63 12.39
C PHE A 15 -6.60 7.01 13.53
N GLY A 16 -7.15 5.81 13.30
CA GLY A 16 -7.86 5.03 14.32
C GLY A 16 -6.95 4.11 15.13
N GLY A 17 -5.72 3.86 14.65
CA GLY A 17 -4.74 3.04 15.37
C GLY A 17 -5.09 1.55 15.36
N GLY A 18 -4.96 0.91 16.52
CA GLY A 18 -5.19 -0.53 16.67
C GLY A 18 -4.07 -1.42 16.10
N PRO A 19 -4.24 -2.75 16.14
CA PRO A 19 -3.21 -3.71 15.73
C PRO A 19 -2.86 -3.60 14.24
N SER A 20 -3.75 -3.06 13.41
CA SER A 20 -3.56 -2.92 11.96
C SER A 20 -3.14 -1.51 11.51
N ASN A 21 -2.85 -0.60 12.44
CA ASN A 21 -2.54 0.82 12.15
C ASN A 21 -3.57 1.44 11.18
N SER A 22 -4.86 1.35 11.51
CA SER A 22 -5.96 1.73 10.61
C SER A 22 -6.13 3.24 10.48
N TYR A 23 -6.42 3.66 9.25
CA TYR A 23 -6.83 5.01 8.86
C TYR A 23 -8.22 4.95 8.22
N TYR A 24 -9.04 5.95 8.48
CA TYR A 24 -10.40 6.02 7.97
C TYR A 24 -10.63 7.34 7.23
N PHE A 25 -11.33 7.28 6.11
CA PHE A 25 -11.86 8.45 5.42
C PHE A 25 -13.16 8.10 4.71
N ALA A 26 -14.08 9.05 4.66
CA ALA A 26 -15.28 8.94 3.85
C ALA A 26 -15.15 9.83 2.62
N ASN A 27 -15.67 9.38 1.48
CA ASN A 27 -15.86 10.28 0.35
C ASN A 27 -17.18 11.05 0.48
N GLY A 28 -17.41 12.03 -0.40
CA GLY A 28 -18.63 12.84 -0.42
C GLY A 28 -19.93 12.05 -0.72
N LEU A 29 -19.83 10.75 -1.03
CA LEU A 29 -20.98 9.87 -1.24
C LEU A 29 -21.30 9.02 -0.01
N GLY A 30 -20.59 9.18 1.11
CA GLY A 30 -20.81 8.37 2.31
C GLY A 30 -20.27 6.94 2.20
N ILE A 31 -19.31 6.69 1.29
CA ILE A 31 -18.54 5.44 1.27
C ILE A 31 -17.36 5.62 2.21
N LEU A 32 -17.34 4.83 3.29
CA LEU A 32 -16.28 4.81 4.29
C LEU A 32 -15.22 3.79 3.87
N TYR A 33 -13.99 4.26 3.75
CA TYR A 33 -12.83 3.42 3.49
C TYR A 33 -12.03 3.22 4.76
N GLU A 34 -11.51 2.01 4.90
CA GLU A 34 -10.43 1.70 5.83
C GLU A 34 -9.16 1.39 5.06
N VAL A 35 -8.07 2.06 5.45
CA VAL A 35 -6.70 1.79 5.01
C VAL A 35 -5.92 1.25 6.19
N MET A 36 -5.33 0.07 6.03
CA MET A 36 -4.55 -0.62 7.07
C MET A 36 -3.10 -0.78 6.65
N PHE A 37 -2.22 -0.75 7.64
CA PHE A 37 -0.83 -1.21 7.55
C PHE A 37 -0.65 -2.31 8.61
N LYS A 38 -1.01 -3.54 8.22
CA LYS A 38 -1.02 -4.70 9.12
C LYS A 38 0.42 -5.13 9.40
N PRO A 39 0.86 -5.30 10.67
CA PRO A 39 2.17 -5.86 10.95
C PRO A 39 2.31 -7.26 10.34
N SER A 40 3.33 -7.43 9.50
CA SER A 40 3.49 -8.62 8.64
C SER A 40 4.93 -9.11 8.64
N GLY A 41 5.61 -9.03 9.78
CA GLY A 41 6.98 -9.54 9.95
C GLY A 41 7.16 -11.03 9.64
N TYR A 42 6.07 -11.80 9.65
CA TYR A 42 6.07 -13.20 9.24
C TYR A 42 6.47 -13.41 7.76
N LEU A 43 6.37 -12.38 6.92
CA LEU A 43 6.84 -12.43 5.52
C LEU A 43 8.38 -12.52 5.43
N PHE A 44 9.08 -12.10 6.48
CA PHE A 44 10.55 -12.10 6.54
C PHE A 44 11.03 -12.71 7.87
N PRO A 45 10.69 -13.98 8.15
CA PRO A 45 10.93 -14.58 9.46
C PRO A 45 12.43 -14.74 9.76
N ASN A 46 13.27 -14.76 8.72
CA ASN A 46 14.72 -14.92 8.81
C ASN A 46 15.49 -13.59 8.82
N ASP A 47 14.78 -12.45 8.84
CA ASP A 47 15.39 -11.12 8.75
C ASP A 47 15.01 -10.25 9.98
N PRO A 48 15.50 -10.60 11.19
CA PRO A 48 15.13 -9.92 12.44
C PRO A 48 15.55 -8.45 12.50
N ALA A 49 16.43 -8.00 11.59
CA ALA A 49 16.88 -6.62 11.52
C ALA A 49 15.78 -5.64 11.10
N PHE A 50 14.73 -6.10 10.40
CA PHE A 50 13.63 -5.25 9.94
C PHE A 50 12.25 -5.90 10.01
N ASN A 51 12.12 -7.19 10.33
CA ASN A 51 10.83 -7.88 10.28
C ASN A 51 9.74 -7.26 11.16
N ASN A 52 10.09 -6.64 12.29
CA ASN A 52 9.14 -5.93 13.16
C ASN A 52 8.58 -4.64 12.52
N ASP A 53 9.24 -4.13 11.48
CA ASP A 53 8.88 -2.93 10.74
C ASP A 53 8.29 -3.23 9.36
N VAL A 54 7.86 -4.48 9.13
CA VAL A 54 7.18 -4.89 7.90
C VAL A 54 5.68 -4.79 8.07
N TYR A 55 5.01 -4.20 7.09
CA TYR A 55 3.56 -4.02 7.08
C TYR A 55 2.94 -4.36 5.73
N GLU A 56 1.80 -5.04 5.74
CA GLU A 56 0.96 -5.18 4.55
C GLU A 56 0.02 -3.99 4.39
N PHE A 57 0.05 -3.35 3.23
CA PHE A 57 -0.93 -2.33 2.85
C PHE A 57 -2.22 -2.97 2.37
N VAL A 58 -3.34 -2.62 3.02
CA VAL A 58 -4.68 -3.07 2.64
C VAL A 58 -5.61 -1.88 2.59
N ILE A 59 -6.46 -1.80 1.56
CA ILE A 59 -7.56 -0.84 1.48
C ILE A 59 -8.87 -1.60 1.23
N ARG A 60 -9.90 -1.29 2.02
CA ARG A 60 -11.24 -1.86 1.86
C ARG A 60 -12.31 -0.80 2.10
N ILE A 61 -13.52 -1.14 1.68
CA ILE A 61 -14.72 -0.39 2.04
C ILE A 61 -15.19 -0.95 3.39
N GLU A 62 -15.23 -0.11 4.41
CA GLU A 62 -15.76 -0.46 5.73
C GLU A 62 -17.28 -0.30 5.75
N GLU A 63 -17.80 0.75 5.12
CA GLU A 63 -19.24 1.02 5.02
C GLU A 63 -19.60 1.61 3.66
N ASN A 64 -20.75 1.20 3.12
CA ASN A 64 -21.28 1.70 1.86
C ASN A 64 -22.78 1.97 1.97
N ILE A 65 -23.14 3.12 2.54
CA ILE A 65 -24.54 3.47 2.84
C ILE A 65 -25.41 3.60 1.57
N VAL A 66 -24.79 3.90 0.43
CA VAL A 66 -25.49 4.10 -0.85
C VAL A 66 -25.75 2.76 -1.56
N GLY A 67 -25.01 1.70 -1.20
CA GLY A 67 -25.18 0.37 -1.77
C GLY A 67 -24.75 0.26 -3.24
N ILE A 68 -23.99 1.24 -3.76
CA ILE A 68 -23.50 1.23 -5.14
C ILE A 68 -22.02 0.84 -5.20
N ASN A 69 -21.57 0.29 -6.33
CA ASN A 69 -20.14 0.17 -6.57
C ASN A 69 -19.51 1.57 -6.53
N PRO A 70 -18.39 1.77 -5.80
CA PRO A 70 -17.79 3.09 -5.71
C PRO A 70 -17.40 3.61 -7.10
N PRO A 71 -17.87 4.80 -7.49
CA PRO A 71 -17.42 5.41 -8.74
C PRO A 71 -15.94 5.81 -8.64
N PRO A 72 -15.29 6.14 -9.78
CA PRO A 72 -13.96 6.74 -9.76
C PRO A 72 -13.92 7.97 -8.85
N ASP A 73 -12.98 7.98 -7.91
CA ASP A 73 -12.78 9.05 -6.95
C ASP A 73 -11.43 9.74 -7.23
N PRO A 74 -11.42 10.97 -7.78
CA PRO A 74 -10.18 11.68 -8.09
C PRO A 74 -9.40 12.13 -6.85
N LEU A 75 -10.06 12.20 -5.68
CA LEU A 75 -9.42 12.53 -4.41
C LEU A 75 -8.85 11.29 -3.72
N LEU A 76 -9.15 10.08 -4.19
CA LEU A 76 -8.62 8.85 -3.62
C LEU A 76 -7.08 8.77 -3.73
N PRO A 77 -6.42 8.90 -4.91
CA PRO A 77 -4.96 8.88 -4.99
C PRO A 77 -4.25 9.90 -4.07
N PRO A 78 -4.62 11.20 -4.03
CA PRO A 78 -4.00 12.14 -3.09
C PRO A 78 -4.28 11.85 -1.62
N THR A 79 -5.43 11.26 -1.29
CA THR A 79 -5.74 10.79 0.08
C THR A 79 -4.81 9.66 0.49
N ILE A 80 -4.65 8.64 -0.36
CA ILE A 80 -3.72 7.53 -0.12
C ILE A 80 -2.28 8.06 -0.02
N ALA A 81 -1.88 9.01 -0.88
CA ALA A 81 -0.56 9.64 -0.80
C ALA A 81 -0.32 10.28 0.57
N ALA A 82 -1.32 11.00 1.09
CA ALA A 82 -1.22 11.66 2.38
C ALA A 82 -1.19 10.68 3.55
N ILE A 83 -1.94 9.56 3.47
CA ILE A 83 -1.89 8.48 4.45
C ILE A 83 -0.52 7.80 4.45
N PHE A 84 0.03 7.47 3.28
CA PHE A 84 1.39 6.93 3.15
C PHE A 84 2.43 7.87 3.77
N ARG A 85 2.40 9.17 3.44
CA ARG A 85 3.31 10.17 4.04
C ARG A 85 3.17 10.25 5.56
N ASN A 86 1.95 10.10 6.09
CA ASN A 86 1.73 10.10 7.53
C ASN A 86 2.33 8.86 8.17
N PHE A 87 2.10 7.68 7.58
CA PHE A 87 2.59 6.40 8.09
C PHE A 87 4.13 6.31 8.06
N PHE A 88 4.77 6.75 6.98
CA PHE A 88 6.23 6.76 6.83
C PHE A 88 6.97 7.77 7.72
N LYS A 89 6.26 8.53 8.57
CA LYS A 89 6.91 9.20 9.72
C LYS A 89 7.51 8.20 10.71
N ARG A 90 7.05 6.95 10.69
CA ARG A 90 7.75 5.82 11.32
C ARG A 90 8.97 5.47 10.47
N GLU A 91 10.14 5.92 10.92
CA GLU A 91 11.41 5.52 10.32
C GLU A 91 11.54 3.99 10.34
N GLY A 92 12.11 3.42 9.28
CA GLY A 92 12.31 1.97 9.18
C GLY A 92 11.14 1.18 8.58
N ALA A 93 9.97 1.81 8.36
CA ALA A 93 8.81 1.10 7.82
C ALA A 93 9.09 0.51 6.43
N VAL A 94 8.71 -0.75 6.25
CA VAL A 94 8.74 -1.50 5.00
C VAL A 94 7.32 -1.93 4.68
N ILE A 95 6.80 -1.55 3.53
CA ILE A 95 5.44 -1.88 3.12
C ILE A 95 5.47 -2.92 2.01
N VAL A 96 4.69 -3.98 2.17
CA VAL A 96 4.40 -4.95 1.11
C VAL A 96 2.94 -4.77 0.71
N TYR A 97 2.67 -4.67 -0.58
CA TYR A 97 1.33 -4.71 -1.14
C TYR A 97 1.20 -6.00 -1.93
N ILE A 98 0.25 -6.86 -1.59
CA ILE A 98 -0.03 -8.11 -2.30
C ILE A 98 -1.44 -8.01 -2.87
N CYS A 99 -1.57 -8.18 -4.19
CA CYS A 99 -2.87 -8.26 -4.82
C CYS A 99 -3.45 -9.66 -4.60
N ASP A 100 -4.47 -9.77 -3.75
CA ASP A 100 -5.33 -10.95 -3.67
C ASP A 100 -5.71 -11.42 -5.09
N SER A 101 -5.68 -12.71 -5.39
CA SER A 101 -6.00 -13.30 -6.69
C SER A 101 -7.36 -14.00 -6.72
N ALA A 102 -8.06 -14.09 -5.58
CA ALA A 102 -9.26 -14.92 -5.41
C ALA A 102 -10.44 -14.57 -6.35
N ASP A 103 -10.54 -13.34 -6.84
CA ASP A 103 -11.61 -12.88 -7.74
C ASP A 103 -11.15 -12.67 -9.20
N GLY A 104 -9.90 -13.02 -9.54
CA GLY A 104 -9.32 -12.83 -10.88
C GLY A 104 -9.05 -11.37 -11.27
N ARG A 105 -9.14 -10.41 -10.33
CA ARG A 105 -8.95 -8.96 -10.59
C ARG A 105 -7.60 -8.43 -10.12
N GLN A 106 -6.63 -9.30 -9.84
CA GLN A 106 -5.32 -8.91 -9.31
C GLN A 106 -4.59 -7.92 -10.23
N ALA A 107 -4.66 -8.10 -11.55
CA ALA A 107 -4.05 -7.19 -12.51
C ALA A 107 -4.74 -5.81 -12.52
N VAL A 108 -6.05 -5.75 -12.28
CA VAL A 108 -6.80 -4.48 -12.17
C VAL A 108 -6.39 -3.74 -10.89
N ARG A 109 -6.31 -4.46 -9.76
CA ARG A 109 -5.85 -3.92 -8.48
C ARG A 109 -4.42 -3.39 -8.58
N PHE A 110 -3.53 -4.16 -9.18
CA PHE A 110 -2.14 -3.77 -9.40
C PHE A 110 -2.01 -2.51 -10.27
N ARG A 111 -2.73 -2.43 -11.40
CA ARG A 111 -2.77 -1.21 -12.21
C ARG A 111 -3.28 0.00 -11.44
N LYS A 112 -4.31 -0.19 -10.60
CA LYS A 112 -4.85 0.88 -9.76
C LYS A 112 -3.83 1.37 -8.74
N PHE A 113 -3.13 0.45 -8.09
CA PHE A 113 -2.05 0.78 -7.16
C PHE A 113 -0.89 1.49 -7.85
N ASN A 114 -0.49 1.04 -9.05
CA ASN A 114 0.55 1.71 -9.85
C ASN A 114 0.15 3.13 -10.23
N SER A 115 -1.11 3.35 -10.62
CA SER A 115 -1.65 4.68 -10.89
C SER A 115 -1.55 5.60 -9.67
N TRP A 116 -1.83 5.09 -8.47
CA TRP A 116 -1.65 5.84 -7.23
C TRP A 116 -0.18 6.13 -6.95
N TYR A 117 0.71 5.16 -7.14
CA TYR A 117 2.15 5.37 -6.96
C TYR A 117 2.73 6.39 -7.92
N SER A 118 2.36 6.37 -9.21
CA SER A 118 2.77 7.39 -10.17
C SER A 118 2.34 8.79 -9.74
N TYR A 119 1.18 8.92 -9.11
CA TYR A 119 0.79 10.18 -8.47
C TYR A 119 1.77 10.56 -7.34
N PHE A 120 2.16 9.63 -6.47
CA PHE A 120 3.12 9.90 -5.38
C PHE A 120 4.47 10.39 -5.93
N GLU A 121 5.00 9.67 -6.93
CA GLU A 121 6.27 9.98 -7.59
C GLU A 121 6.23 11.37 -8.25
N SER A 122 5.16 11.69 -8.98
CA SER A 122 4.98 13.01 -9.61
C SER A 122 4.95 14.18 -8.61
N LYS A 123 4.73 13.90 -7.32
CA LYS A 123 4.72 14.87 -6.22
C LYS A 123 6.02 14.85 -5.40
N GLY A 124 7.10 14.25 -5.91
CA GLY A 124 8.42 14.24 -5.27
C GLY A 124 8.50 13.33 -4.04
N SER A 125 7.77 12.21 -4.04
CA SER A 125 7.83 11.23 -2.94
C SER A 125 9.25 10.66 -2.77
N PRO A 126 9.79 10.55 -1.54
CA PRO A 126 11.05 9.87 -1.27
C PRO A 126 10.91 8.35 -1.20
N LEU A 127 9.70 7.82 -1.42
CA LEU A 127 9.43 6.39 -1.43
C LEU A 127 9.97 5.77 -2.73
N MET A 128 10.69 4.67 -2.58
CA MET A 128 11.00 3.77 -3.68
C MET A 128 9.99 2.63 -3.70
N LYS A 129 9.60 2.21 -4.91
CA LYS A 129 8.76 1.04 -5.14
C LYS A 129 9.46 0.04 -6.05
N ILE A 130 9.34 -1.25 -5.70
CA ILE A 130 9.81 -2.37 -6.50
C ILE A 130 8.65 -3.32 -6.69
N ASP A 131 8.38 -3.65 -7.95
CA ASP A 131 7.32 -4.58 -8.31
C ASP A 131 7.90 -5.95 -8.64
N LEU A 132 7.24 -6.99 -8.17
CA LEU A 132 7.52 -8.38 -8.54
C LEU A 132 6.20 -9.12 -8.83
N GLU A 133 6.33 -10.23 -9.55
CA GLU A 133 5.25 -11.14 -9.90
C GLU A 133 5.76 -12.56 -9.68
N PHE A 134 4.90 -13.44 -9.16
CA PHE A 134 5.15 -14.88 -9.03
C PHE A 134 3.87 -15.67 -9.33
N ASP A 135 4.01 -16.96 -9.60
CA ASP A 135 2.89 -17.87 -9.81
C ASP A 135 2.50 -18.59 -8.51
N ASP A 136 1.24 -18.46 -8.14
CA ASP A 136 0.62 -19.23 -7.06
C ASP A 136 -0.45 -20.16 -7.65
N ASN A 137 -0.10 -21.44 -7.80
CA ASN A 137 -1.00 -22.49 -8.29
C ASN A 137 -1.66 -22.17 -9.65
N GLY A 138 -0.89 -21.64 -10.60
CA GLY A 138 -1.36 -21.24 -11.93
C GLY A 138 -2.06 -19.86 -11.95
N HIS A 139 -2.02 -19.12 -10.84
CA HIS A 139 -2.54 -17.77 -10.75
C HIS A 139 -1.41 -16.77 -10.50
N PRO A 140 -1.23 -15.76 -11.38
CA PRO A 140 -0.21 -14.74 -11.14
C PRO A 140 -0.59 -13.90 -9.91
N VAL A 141 0.37 -13.70 -9.02
CA VAL A 141 0.28 -12.81 -7.86
C VAL A 141 1.16 -11.60 -8.12
N TYR A 142 0.55 -10.42 -8.10
CA TYR A 142 1.27 -9.15 -8.21
C TYR A 142 1.57 -8.59 -6.84
N THR A 143 2.82 -8.19 -6.62
CA THR A 143 3.26 -7.61 -5.36
C THR A 143 4.14 -6.38 -5.58
N SER A 144 4.06 -5.44 -4.64
CA SER A 144 4.93 -4.27 -4.60
C SER A 144 5.55 -4.11 -3.22
N LEU A 145 6.86 -3.86 -3.17
CA LEU A 145 7.56 -3.40 -1.99
C LEU A 145 7.68 -1.87 -2.04
N LEU A 146 7.42 -1.19 -0.92
CA LEU A 146 7.62 0.26 -0.76
C LEU A 146 8.39 0.56 0.52
N LEU A 147 9.40 1.42 0.40
CA LEU A 147 10.23 1.87 1.51
C LEU A 147 10.87 3.22 1.18
N LEU A 148 11.39 3.93 2.19
CA LEU A 148 12.15 5.15 1.95
C LEU A 148 13.44 4.85 1.18
N ALA A 149 13.78 5.68 0.19
CA ALA A 149 14.99 5.49 -0.63
C ALA A 149 16.29 5.54 0.18
N ASN A 150 16.29 6.19 1.34
CA ASN A 150 17.43 6.29 2.26
C ASN A 150 17.37 5.26 3.41
N HIS A 151 16.52 4.23 3.31
CA HIS A 151 16.41 3.20 4.34
C HIS A 151 17.78 2.54 4.60
N PRO A 152 18.27 2.45 5.86
CA PRO A 152 19.63 1.97 6.16
C PRO A 152 19.86 0.52 5.73
N LEU A 153 18.81 -0.30 5.75
CA LEU A 153 18.84 -1.71 5.35
C LEU A 153 18.36 -1.94 3.91
N PHE A 154 18.30 -0.90 3.07
CA PHE A 154 17.73 -0.97 1.72
C PHE A 154 18.22 -2.19 0.91
N PRO A 155 19.54 -2.47 0.75
CA PRO A 155 20.00 -3.63 -0.01
C PRO A 155 19.57 -4.97 0.57
N GLN A 156 19.51 -5.08 1.90
CA GLN A 156 19.11 -6.32 2.58
C GLN A 156 17.63 -6.61 2.37
N ILE A 157 16.78 -5.58 2.48
CA ILE A 157 15.34 -5.69 2.26
C ILE A 157 15.06 -6.11 0.81
N ILE A 158 15.75 -5.52 -0.18
CA ILE A 158 15.55 -5.89 -1.60
C ILE A 158 15.91 -7.36 -1.82
N ALA A 159 17.06 -7.80 -1.29
CA ALA A 159 17.49 -9.19 -1.42
C ALA A 159 16.52 -10.16 -0.74
N ALA A 160 15.98 -9.80 0.43
CA ALA A 160 14.98 -10.60 1.13
C ALA A 160 13.65 -10.67 0.36
N TYR A 161 13.20 -9.54 -0.20
CA TYR A 161 11.98 -9.47 -1.00
C TYR A 161 12.06 -10.30 -2.28
N GLN A 162 13.20 -10.29 -2.97
CA GLN A 162 13.42 -11.16 -4.13
C GLN A 162 13.41 -12.64 -3.75
N LYS A 163 14.01 -13.01 -2.60
CA LYS A 163 14.00 -14.40 -2.11
C LYS A 163 12.59 -14.87 -1.75
N LEU A 164 11.76 -14.01 -1.16
CA LEU A 164 10.37 -14.32 -0.83
C LEU A 164 9.59 -14.77 -2.07
N VAL A 165 9.71 -14.01 -3.16
CA VAL A 165 9.06 -14.30 -4.45
C VAL A 165 9.61 -15.59 -5.07
N LEU A 166 10.93 -15.77 -5.07
CA LEU A 166 11.56 -17.00 -5.58
C LEU A 166 11.15 -18.25 -4.80
N TRP A 167 10.96 -18.14 -3.48
CA TRP A 167 10.48 -19.27 -2.68
C TRP A 167 9.02 -19.60 -3.01
N ALA A 168 8.16 -18.58 -3.10
CA ALA A 168 6.76 -18.76 -3.47
C ALA A 168 6.59 -19.43 -4.85
N ASP A 169 7.41 -19.07 -5.84
CA ASP A 169 7.43 -19.69 -7.17
C ASP A 169 7.86 -21.17 -7.21
N ASN A 170 8.63 -21.62 -6.21
CA ASN A 170 9.16 -22.99 -6.17
C ASN A 170 8.26 -23.95 -5.39
N ASP A 171 7.44 -23.45 -4.47
CA ASP A 171 6.47 -24.26 -3.72
C ASP A 171 5.22 -24.63 -4.56
N THR A 172 5.04 -24.02 -5.75
CA THR A 172 3.88 -24.19 -6.64
C THR A 172 4.13 -25.11 -7.84
N LYS A 173 5.35 -25.69 -7.95
CA LYS A 173 5.73 -26.69 -8.96
C LYS A 173 5.74 -28.11 -8.39
#